data_AF-A0A1Q4ZPJ6-F1
#
_entry.id   AF-A0A1Q4ZPJ6-F1
#
_cell.length_a   1.000
_cell.length_b   1.000
_cell.length_c   1.000
_cell.angle_alpha   90.00
_cell.angle_beta   90.00
_cell.angle_gamma   90.00
#
_symmetry.space_group_name_H-M   'P 1'
#
loop_
_entity.id
_entity.type
_entity.pdbx_description
1 polymer ?
#
loop_
_entity_poly.entity_id
_entity_poly.type
_entity_poly.pdbx_seq_one_letter_code
_entity_poly.pdbx_strand_id
1 'polypeptide(L)'
;MLELGDEALEAHRAVGRMAAENGVDLVVAVGGDLAKQLALAAGAAGVPDVAMVADNATAAAYVGSLLRPGDVVLTKASRGGMLWQVAQALTGQPVTGL
;
A
#
# COMPACT_ATOMS: atom_id res chain seq x y z
N MET A 1 2.48 10.71 0.03
CA MET A 1 3.63 11.57 -0.29
C MET A 1 3.10 12.91 -0.77
N LEU A 2 2.55 13.72 0.16
CA LEU A 2 1.76 14.91 -0.17
C LEU A 2 2.62 16.14 -0.49
N GLU A 3 3.87 16.16 -0.03
CA GLU A 3 4.77 17.32 -0.14
C GLU A 3 5.64 17.32 -1.42
N LEU A 4 5.39 16.42 -2.36
CA LEU A 4 6.27 16.23 -3.53
C LEU A 4 5.92 17.09 -4.75
N GLY A 5 4.78 17.80 -4.73
CA GLY A 5 4.34 18.61 -5.87
C GLY A 5 4.32 17.81 -7.18
N ASP A 6 4.95 18.37 -8.22
CA ASP A 6 4.98 17.79 -9.57
C ASP A 6 5.74 16.45 -9.64
N GLU A 7 6.65 16.19 -8.70
CA GLU A 7 7.42 14.93 -8.64
C GLU A 7 6.60 13.77 -8.05
N ALA A 8 5.42 14.05 -7.49
CA ALA A 8 4.61 13.03 -6.82
C ALA A 8 4.29 11.85 -7.75
N LEU A 9 3.95 12.11 -9.01
CA LEU A 9 3.61 11.08 -9.97
C LEU A 9 4.76 10.08 -10.18
N GLU A 10 5.96 10.58 -10.48
CA GLU A 10 7.11 9.72 -10.75
C GLU A 10 7.61 9.04 -9.47
N ALA A 11 7.55 9.71 -8.32
CA ALA A 11 7.89 9.10 -7.04
C ALA A 11 7.00 7.88 -6.72
N HIS A 12 5.69 7.95 -6.98
CA HIS A 12 4.80 6.80 -6.79
C HIS A 12 5.14 5.65 -7.76
N ARG A 13 5.46 5.96 -9.02
CA ARG A 13 5.87 4.95 -10.00
C ARG A 13 7.21 4.30 -9.61
N ALA A 14 8.17 5.09 -9.14
CA ALA A 14 9.45 4.60 -8.66
C ALA A 14 9.28 3.61 -7.51
N VAL A 15 8.40 3.91 -6.54
CA VAL A 15 8.08 2.97 -5.45
C VAL A 15 7.44 1.68 -5.99
N GLY A 16 6.55 1.78 -6.97
CA GLY A 16 5.97 0.61 -7.62
C GLY A 16 7.04 -0.29 -8.24
N ARG A 17 7.98 0.28 -9.00
CA ARG A 17 9.10 -0.48 -9.59
C ARG A 17 10.01 -1.10 -8.53
N MET A 18 10.35 -0.35 -7.48
CA MET A 18 11.15 -0.86 -6.37
C MET A 18 10.48 -2.06 -5.67
N ALA A 19 9.15 -2.12 -5.60
CA ALA A 19 8.46 -3.27 -5.03
C ALA A 19 8.78 -4.56 -5.80
N ALA A 20 8.76 -4.52 -7.15
CA ALA A 20 9.16 -5.66 -7.98
C ALA A 20 10.64 -6.00 -7.80
N GLU A 21 11.52 -4.99 -7.82
CA GLU A 21 12.97 -5.17 -7.66
C GLU A 21 13.36 -5.86 -6.33
N ASN A 22 12.55 -5.66 -5.29
CA ASN A 22 12.76 -6.24 -3.96
C ASN A 22 11.96 -7.53 -3.73
N GLY A 23 11.31 -8.08 -4.76
CA GLY A 23 10.61 -9.36 -4.68
C GLY A 23 9.33 -9.31 -3.84
N VAL A 24 8.61 -8.19 -3.84
CA VAL A 24 7.30 -8.10 -3.19
C VAL A 24 6.28 -8.95 -3.97
N ASP A 25 5.60 -9.87 -3.28
CA ASP A 25 4.60 -10.76 -3.89
C ASP A 25 3.26 -10.05 -4.18
N LEU A 26 2.84 -9.15 -3.27
CA LEU A 26 1.58 -8.43 -3.33
C LEU A 26 1.75 -6.94 -2.99
N VAL A 27 1.26 -6.06 -3.87
CA VAL A 27 1.11 -4.63 -3.59
C VAL A 27 -0.36 -4.26 -3.45
N VAL A 28 -0.75 -3.77 -2.26
CA VAL A 28 -2.09 -3.19 -2.02
C VAL A 28 -1.95 -1.67 -1.92
N ALA A 29 -2.40 -0.97 -2.96
CA ALA A 29 -2.41 0.48 -2.97
C ALA A 29 -3.77 1.02 -2.51
N VAL A 30 -3.73 1.96 -1.56
CA VAL A 30 -4.90 2.47 -0.85
C VAL A 30 -5.15 3.93 -1.23
N GLY A 31 -6.36 4.24 -1.69
CA GLY A 31 -6.80 5.60 -2.00
C GLY A 31 -6.88 5.89 -3.50
N GLY A 32 -6.55 7.13 -3.87
CA GLY A 32 -6.85 7.70 -5.19
C GLY A 32 -5.76 7.55 -6.25
N ASP A 33 -5.73 8.49 -7.19
CA ASP A 33 -4.95 8.36 -8.44
C ASP A 33 -3.45 8.15 -8.25
N LEU A 34 -2.81 8.80 -7.28
CA LEU A 34 -1.38 8.59 -7.04
C LEU A 34 -1.07 7.17 -6.53
N ALA A 35 -1.94 6.61 -5.69
CA ALA A 35 -1.83 5.22 -5.24
C ALA A 35 -2.01 4.25 -6.43
N LYS A 36 -2.94 4.56 -7.34
CA LYS A 36 -3.13 3.82 -8.60
C LYS A 36 -1.87 3.80 -9.46
N GLN A 37 -1.12 4.90 -9.54
CA GLN A 37 0.12 4.95 -10.33
C GLN A 37 1.22 4.06 -9.74
N LEU A 38 1.30 3.94 -8.42
CA LEU A 38 2.20 3.00 -7.75
C LEU A 38 1.81 1.55 -8.09
N ALA A 39 0.54 1.20 -7.93
CA ALA A 39 0.04 -0.14 -8.25
C ALA A 39 0.30 -0.53 -9.71
N LEU A 40 -0.03 0.35 -10.65
CA LEU A 40 0.21 0.10 -12.07
C LEU A 40 1.70 -0.08 -12.38
N ALA A 41 2.58 0.73 -11.80
CA ALA A 41 4.02 0.60 -11.98
C ALA A 41 4.57 -0.69 -11.37
N ALA A 42 4.04 -1.12 -10.22
CA ALA A 42 4.39 -2.39 -9.58
C ALA A 42 4.03 -3.59 -10.48
N GLY A 43 2.79 -3.63 -10.97
CA GLY A 43 2.34 -4.71 -11.86
C GLY A 43 3.12 -4.72 -13.19
N ALA A 44 3.36 -3.55 -13.77
CA ALA A 44 4.16 -3.44 -14.99
C ALA A 44 5.63 -3.87 -14.80
N ALA A 45 6.18 -3.70 -13.59
CA ALA A 45 7.52 -4.13 -13.25
C ALA A 45 7.62 -5.61 -12.85
N GLY A 46 6.50 -6.32 -12.72
CA GLY A 46 6.46 -7.77 -12.50
C GLY A 46 6.09 -8.20 -11.07
N VAL A 47 5.53 -7.32 -10.24
CA VAL A 47 4.87 -7.78 -8.99
C VAL A 47 3.74 -8.76 -9.37
N PRO A 48 3.72 -9.99 -8.80
CA PRO A 48 2.73 -11.01 -9.17
C PRO A 48 1.28 -10.55 -8.96
N ASP A 49 0.98 -9.99 -7.79
CA ASP A 49 -0.36 -9.56 -7.42
C ASP A 49 -0.41 -8.07 -7.06
N VAL A 50 -1.40 -7.37 -7.60
CA VAL A 50 -1.61 -5.95 -7.32
C VAL A 50 -3.09 -5.67 -7.09
N ALA A 51 -3.41 -4.97 -6.01
CA ALA A 51 -4.77 -4.57 -5.66
C ALA A 51 -4.88 -3.06 -5.43
N MET A 52 -6.04 -2.51 -5.78
CA MET A 52 -6.45 -1.15 -5.45
C MET A 52 -7.68 -1.20 -4.55
N VAL A 53 -7.64 -0.46 -3.45
CA VAL A 53 -8.75 -0.36 -2.50
C VAL A 53 -8.99 1.10 -2.12
N ALA A 54 -10.25 1.42 -1.79
CA ALA A 54 -10.67 2.81 -1.57
C ALA A 54 -10.13 3.40 -0.25
N ASP A 55 -10.04 2.59 0.80
CA ASP A 55 -9.75 3.06 2.16
C ASP A 55 -9.03 2.01 3.02
N ASN A 56 -8.56 2.46 4.20
CA ASN A 56 -7.79 1.65 5.14
C ASN A 56 -8.59 0.48 5.72
N ALA A 57 -9.91 0.62 5.89
CA ALA A 57 -10.76 -0.45 6.42
C ALA A 57 -10.88 -1.60 5.40
N THR A 58 -11.10 -1.25 4.13
CA THR A 58 -11.13 -2.18 3.01
C THR A 58 -9.77 -2.84 2.82
N ALA A 59 -8.67 -2.09 2.94
CA ALA A 59 -7.32 -2.63 2.90
C ALA A 59 -7.07 -3.67 4.00
N ALA A 60 -7.46 -3.36 5.24
CA ALA A 60 -7.29 -4.26 6.37
C ALA A 60 -8.11 -5.55 6.20
N ALA A 61 -9.37 -5.44 5.77
CA ALA A 61 -10.21 -6.60 5.50
C ALA A 61 -9.65 -7.48 4.36
N TYR A 62 -9.20 -6.85 3.27
CA TYR A 62 -8.62 -7.55 2.13
C TYR A 62 -7.33 -8.28 2.52
N VAL A 63 -6.36 -7.58 3.10
CA VAL A 63 -5.09 -8.17 3.53
C VAL A 63 -5.34 -9.26 4.60
N GLY A 64 -6.20 -8.98 5.59
CA GLY A 64 -6.53 -9.94 6.64
C GLY A 64 -7.17 -11.23 6.12
N SER A 65 -7.85 -11.19 4.98
CA SER A 65 -8.41 -12.39 4.34
C SER A 65 -7.38 -13.26 3.60
N LEU A 66 -6.20 -12.71 3.32
CA LEU A 66 -5.15 -13.38 2.54
C LEU A 66 -4.01 -13.92 3.41
N LEU A 67 -3.73 -13.25 4.53
CA LEU A 67 -2.56 -13.51 5.36
C LEU A 67 -2.49 -14.94 5.89
N ARG A 68 -1.27 -15.47 5.86
CA ARG A 68 -0.89 -16.77 6.40
C ARG A 68 0.24 -16.60 7.43
N PRO A 69 0.40 -17.56 8.36
CA PRO A 69 1.55 -17.58 9.24
C PRO A 69 2.86 -17.56 8.43
N GLY A 70 3.74 -16.60 8.74
CA GLY A 70 5.02 -16.40 8.05
C GLY A 70 5.03 -15.23 7.07
N ASP A 71 3.87 -14.70 6.69
CA ASP A 71 3.79 -13.52 5.83
C ASP A 71 4.30 -12.26 6.53
N VAL A 72 4.87 -11.34 5.76
CA VAL A 72 5.35 -10.04 6.25
C VAL A 72 4.55 -8.93 5.60
N VAL A 73 3.98 -8.04 6.41
CA VAL A 73 3.25 -6.86 5.94
C VAL A 73 4.02 -5.59 6.30
N LEU A 74 4.35 -4.80 5.29
CA LEU A 74 4.88 -3.45 5.45
C LEU A 74 3.80 -2.41 5.13
N THR A 75 3.42 -1.58 6.09
CA THR A 75 2.55 -0.43 5.86
C THR A 75 3.39 0.84 5.70
N LYS A 76 3.08 1.66 4.68
CA LYS A 76 3.79 2.93 4.47
C LYS A 76 2.89 4.01 3.89
N ALA A 77 2.69 5.09 4.65
CA ALA A 77 2.04 6.32 4.16
C ALA A 77 2.74 7.57 4.69
N SER A 78 2.32 8.74 4.20
CA SER A 78 2.45 10.01 4.92
C SER A 78 1.40 10.07 6.03
N ARG A 79 1.56 11.00 6.99
CA ARG A 79 0.63 11.17 8.12
C ARG A 79 -0.84 11.24 7.69
N GLY A 80 -1.16 11.98 6.62
CA GLY A 80 -2.53 12.08 6.08
C GLY A 80 -3.13 10.78 5.54
N GLY A 81 -2.33 9.79 5.17
CA GLY A 81 -2.84 8.50 4.68
C GLY A 81 -3.19 7.49 5.77
N MET A 82 -2.71 7.73 7.00
CA MET A 82 -3.07 6.95 8.19
C MET A 82 -2.93 5.41 8.07
N LEU A 83 -2.04 4.89 7.21
CA LEU A 83 -1.93 3.43 6.99
C LEU A 83 -1.49 2.63 8.23
N TRP A 84 -1.12 3.28 9.34
CA TRP A 84 -1.00 2.60 10.63
C TRP A 84 -2.32 1.95 11.08
N GLN A 85 -3.47 2.48 10.64
CA GLN A 85 -4.79 1.91 10.92
C GLN A 85 -4.92 0.48 10.40
N VAL A 86 -4.28 0.18 9.26
CA VAL A 86 -4.23 -1.19 8.72
C VAL A 86 -3.44 -2.10 9.65
N ALA A 87 -2.26 -1.66 10.10
CA ALA A 87 -1.45 -2.43 11.04
C ALA A 87 -2.16 -2.65 12.39
N GLN A 88 -2.83 -1.61 12.91
CA GLN A 88 -3.63 -1.70 14.14
C GLN A 88 -4.75 -2.73 13.98
N ALA A 89 -5.52 -2.66 12.90
CA ALA A 89 -6.60 -3.60 12.63
C ALA A 89 -6.10 -5.06 12.52
N LEU A 90 -4.99 -5.28 11.80
CA LEU A 90 -4.41 -6.62 11.62
C LEU A 90 -3.80 -7.20 12.91
N THR A 91 -3.41 -6.35 13.85
CA THR A 91 -2.80 -6.76 15.13
C THR A 91 -3.76 -6.68 16.32
N GLY A 92 -5.05 -6.42 16.08
CA GLY A 92 -6.07 -6.34 17.13
C GLY A 92 -5.92 -5.13 18.06
N GLN A 93 -5.20 -4.10 17.64
CA GLN A 93 -5.08 -2.84 18.37
C GLN A 93 -6.26 -1.91 18.07
N PRO A 94 -6.61 -0.97 18.97
CA PRO A 94 -7.57 0.08 18.67
C PRO A 94 -7.15 0.88 17.44
N VAL A 95 -8.07 1.05 16.49
CA VAL A 95 -7.82 1.85 15.28
C VAL A 95 -7.93 3.34 15.61
N THR A 96 -6.87 4.11 15.36
CA THR A 96 -6.78 5.53 15.72
C THR A 96 -6.74 6.45 14.49
N GLY A 97 -7.33 7.64 14.61
CA GLY A 97 -7.27 8.70 13.59
C GLY A 97 -6.17 9.74 13.86
N LEU A 98 -6.19 10.83 13.09
CA LEU A 98 -5.43 12.05 13.34
C LEU A 98 -6.03 12.88 14.47
#